data_AF-A0A1Z2R0K6-F1
#
_entry.id   AF-A0A1Z2R0K6-F1
#
_cell.length_a   1.000
_cell.length_b   1.000
_cell.length_c   1.000
_cell.angle_alpha   90.00
_cell.angle_beta   90.00
_cell.angle_gamma   90.00
#
_symmetry.space_group_name_H-M   'P 1'
#
loop_
_entity.id
_entity.type
_entity.pdbx_description
1 polymer ?
#
loop_
_entity_poly.entity_id
_entity_poly.type
_entity_poly.pdbx_seq_one_letter_code
_entity_poly.pdbx_strand_id
1 'polypeptide(L)'
;MNSRNYKVDAEVFYLFWNMELHSFFGQLTLWYLLKWGRETNSLVHRLALTYLLHRGNETNSFCVKLALTYLLHRGNKTNSVCDHIVRKYLSSRGLEINSFSLFAILALGLTHLFTRENETNSFCERLVRMYLVKRCYEAIQKGLSVRGVGEVFDLAQGEGENLIDRTLERISKTPMAWQTAKIAVACRFIEAFQQENTDAFEYTASLGYWTGALDRLRQLEKPEPD
;
A
#
# COMPACT_ATOMS: atom_id res chain seq x y z
N MET A 1 42.32 11.34 9.65
CA MET A 1 41.10 10.50 9.67
C MET A 1 41.03 9.77 8.33
N ASN A 2 41.29 8.46 8.33
CA ASN A 2 41.19 7.64 7.11
C ASN A 2 39.72 7.50 6.73
N SER A 3 39.28 8.17 5.66
CA SER A 3 38.00 7.85 5.02
C SER A 3 38.13 6.45 4.42
N ARG A 4 37.64 5.44 5.14
CA ARG A 4 37.32 4.15 4.52
C ARG A 4 36.33 4.49 3.42
N ASN A 5 36.74 4.35 2.16
CA ASN A 5 35.83 4.31 1.03
C ASN A 5 34.88 3.13 1.29
N TYR A 6 33.74 3.41 1.92
CA TYR A 6 32.66 2.45 2.03
C TYR A 6 32.19 2.21 0.61
N LYS A 7 32.68 1.13 0.00
CA LYS A 7 32.03 0.57 -1.18
C LYS A 7 30.63 0.22 -0.73
N VAL A 8 29.62 0.71 -1.43
CA VAL A 8 28.21 0.44 -1.16
C VAL A 8 27.70 -0.35 -2.36
N ASP A 9 26.79 -1.29 -2.16
CA ASP A 9 26.07 -1.91 -3.26
C ASP A 9 25.06 -0.90 -3.82
N ALA A 10 25.41 -0.24 -4.93
CA ALA A 10 24.60 0.84 -5.48
C ALA A 10 23.16 0.39 -5.78
N GLU A 11 22.98 -0.84 -6.28
CA GLU A 11 21.67 -1.36 -6.65
C GLU A 11 20.79 -1.54 -5.40
N VAL A 12 21.34 -2.07 -4.31
CA VAL A 12 20.63 -2.25 -3.05
C VAL A 12 20.39 -0.92 -2.36
N PHE A 13 21.36 0.00 -2.41
CA PHE A 13 21.19 1.33 -1.84
C PHE A 13 20.02 2.05 -2.51
N TYR A 14 19.98 2.10 -3.85
CA TYR A 14 18.90 2.75 -4.59
C TYR A 14 17.55 2.08 -4.40
N LEU A 15 17.50 0.75 -4.20
CA LEU A 15 16.27 0.02 -3.92
C LEU A 15 15.52 0.59 -2.71
N PHE A 16 16.23 0.85 -1.61
CA PHE A 16 15.62 1.36 -0.38
C PHE A 16 15.57 2.89 -0.35
N TRP A 17 16.61 3.57 -0.86
CA TRP A 17 16.71 5.02 -0.80
C TRP A 17 15.63 5.71 -1.64
N ASN A 18 15.36 5.20 -2.84
CA ASN A 18 14.37 5.77 -3.75
C ASN A 18 12.95 5.20 -3.53
N MET A 19 12.74 4.42 -2.46
CA MET A 19 11.44 3.80 -2.23
C MET A 19 10.43 4.83 -1.72
N GLU A 20 9.47 5.15 -2.58
CA GLU A 20 8.31 5.97 -2.27
C GLU A 20 7.20 5.13 -1.61
N LEU A 21 6.60 5.66 -0.55
CA LEU A 21 5.55 4.98 0.21
C LEU A 21 4.14 5.24 -0.33
N HIS A 22 3.97 5.89 -1.49
CA HIS A 22 2.64 6.25 -2.04
C HIS A 22 1.70 5.05 -2.25
N SER A 23 2.24 3.91 -2.67
CA SER A 23 1.46 2.68 -2.83
C SER A 23 1.03 2.15 -1.46
N PHE A 24 1.94 2.14 -0.48
CA PHE A 24 1.66 1.74 0.89
C PHE A 24 0.61 2.66 1.53
N PHE A 25 0.75 3.98 1.43
CA PHE A 25 -0.23 4.93 1.94
C PHE A 25 -1.59 4.78 1.26
N GLY A 26 -1.63 4.53 -0.05
CA GLY A 26 -2.87 4.23 -0.76
C GLY A 26 -3.56 2.98 -0.23
N GLN A 27 -2.80 1.90 0.00
CA GLN A 27 -3.31 0.66 0.60
C GLN A 27 -3.82 0.91 2.02
N LEU A 28 -3.02 1.54 2.87
CA LEU A 28 -3.39 1.83 4.25
C LEU A 28 -4.64 2.73 4.33
N THR A 29 -4.70 3.78 3.51
CA THR A 29 -5.86 4.66 3.42
C THR A 29 -7.11 3.90 2.97
N LEU A 30 -6.99 3.05 1.95
CA LEU A 30 -8.10 2.22 1.49
C LEU A 30 -8.57 1.24 2.56
N TRP A 31 -7.63 0.65 3.31
CA TRP A 31 -7.95 -0.23 4.43
C TRP A 31 -8.77 0.52 5.50
N TYR A 32 -8.36 1.73 5.87
CA TYR A 32 -9.11 2.57 6.81
C TYR A 32 -10.49 2.94 6.25
N LEU A 33 -10.58 3.31 4.97
CA LEU A 33 -11.84 3.62 4.30
C LEU A 33 -12.81 2.44 4.37
N LEU A 34 -12.35 1.22 4.08
CA LEU A 34 -13.19 0.02 4.08
C LEU A 34 -13.58 -0.43 5.48
N LYS A 35 -12.68 -0.31 6.47
CA LYS A 35 -12.91 -0.73 7.85
C LYS A 35 -13.76 0.25 8.64
N TRP A 36 -13.49 1.55 8.49
CA TRP A 36 -14.06 2.61 9.34
C TRP A 36 -15.06 3.50 8.62
N GLY A 37 -15.11 3.47 7.28
CA GLY A 37 -16.00 4.29 6.46
C GLY A 37 -17.49 4.10 6.80
N ARG A 38 -18.21 5.23 6.88
CA ARG A 38 -19.62 5.25 7.29
C ARG A 38 -20.62 4.84 6.18
N GLU A 39 -20.23 4.87 4.91
CA GLU A 39 -21.17 4.80 3.77
C GLU A 39 -20.88 3.66 2.77
N THR A 40 -20.76 2.41 3.23
CA THR A 40 -20.49 1.28 2.31
C THR A 40 -21.61 0.99 1.30
N ASN A 41 -22.82 1.52 1.51
CA ASN A 41 -24.00 1.27 0.65
C ASN A 41 -24.51 2.49 -0.15
N SER A 42 -23.86 3.66 -0.05
CA SER A 42 -24.25 4.82 -0.84
C SER A 42 -23.96 4.61 -2.33
N LEU A 43 -24.88 5.02 -3.21
CA LEU A 43 -24.66 4.98 -4.67
C LEU A 43 -23.42 5.77 -5.07
N VAL A 44 -23.17 6.91 -4.43
CA VAL A 44 -21.99 7.74 -4.69
C VAL A 44 -20.71 7.01 -4.30
N HIS A 45 -20.73 6.30 -3.16
CA HIS A 45 -19.59 5.50 -2.70
C HIS A 45 -19.27 4.37 -3.66
N ARG A 46 -20.32 3.66 -4.11
CA ARG A 46 -20.20 2.57 -5.09
C ARG A 46 -19.65 3.05 -6.43
N LEU A 47 -20.12 4.21 -6.91
CA LEU A 47 -19.60 4.86 -8.11
C LEU A 47 -18.12 5.27 -7.95
N ALA A 48 -17.76 5.83 -6.79
CA ALA A 48 -16.38 6.21 -6.51
C ALA A 48 -15.43 5.00 -6.48
N LEU A 49 -15.82 3.91 -5.80
CA LEU A 49 -15.04 2.68 -5.80
C LEU A 49 -14.97 2.02 -7.18
N THR A 50 -16.05 2.08 -7.96
CA THR A 50 -16.05 1.58 -9.35
C THR A 50 -15.10 2.39 -10.22
N TYR A 51 -15.02 3.71 -10.00
CA TYR A 51 -14.07 4.57 -10.66
C TYR A 51 -12.62 4.20 -10.29
N LEU A 52 -12.32 3.96 -9.00
CA LEU A 52 -11.00 3.49 -8.58
C LEU A 52 -10.65 2.16 -9.24
N LEU A 53 -11.60 1.23 -9.29
CA LEU A 53 -11.42 -0.07 -9.92
C LEU A 53 -11.14 0.05 -11.42
N HIS A 54 -11.82 0.97 -12.10
CA HIS A 54 -11.55 1.26 -13.51
C HIS A 54 -10.16 1.84 -13.73
N ARG A 55 -9.70 2.69 -12.81
CA ARG A 55 -8.42 3.38 -12.92
C ARG A 55 -7.23 2.50 -12.54
N GLY A 56 -7.37 1.68 -11.51
CA GLY A 56 -6.33 0.76 -11.06
C GLY A 56 -6.21 -0.51 -11.91
N ASN A 57 -7.15 -0.75 -12.82
CA ASN A 57 -7.12 -1.90 -13.72
C ASN A 57 -6.72 -1.47 -15.13
N GLU A 58 -5.52 -1.83 -15.55
CA GLU A 58 -4.98 -1.51 -16.89
C GLU A 58 -5.63 -2.31 -18.03
N THR A 59 -6.48 -3.30 -17.72
CA THR A 59 -7.11 -4.12 -18.76
C THR A 59 -8.18 -3.34 -19.53
N ASN A 60 -8.11 -3.38 -20.87
CA ASN A 60 -9.11 -2.74 -21.75
C ASN A 60 -10.40 -3.57 -21.95
N SER A 61 -10.51 -4.75 -21.34
CA SER A 61 -11.66 -5.64 -21.55
C SER A 61 -12.92 -5.13 -20.83
N PHE A 62 -13.96 -4.80 -21.59
CA PHE A 62 -15.28 -4.44 -21.05
C PHE A 62 -15.85 -5.53 -20.12
N CYS A 63 -15.73 -6.80 -20.51
CA CYS A 63 -16.24 -7.91 -19.72
C CYS A 63 -15.49 -8.07 -18.38
N VAL A 64 -14.18 -7.82 -18.35
CA VAL A 64 -13.41 -7.81 -17.09
C VAL A 64 -13.88 -6.67 -16.19
N LYS A 65 -14.05 -5.46 -16.75
CA LYS A 65 -14.56 -4.30 -16.01
C LYS A 65 -15.94 -4.57 -15.41
N LEU A 66 -16.86 -5.13 -16.21
CA LEU A 66 -18.21 -5.47 -15.75
C LEU A 66 -18.21 -6.52 -14.63
N ALA A 67 -17.39 -7.55 -14.77
CA ALA A 67 -17.28 -8.63 -13.81
C ALA A 67 -16.64 -8.18 -12.48
N LEU A 68 -15.67 -7.26 -12.52
CA LEU A 68 -15.09 -6.63 -11.33
C LEU A 68 -16.08 -5.68 -10.63
N THR A 69 -16.82 -4.86 -11.39
CA THR A 69 -17.87 -3.99 -10.83
C THR A 69 -18.98 -4.82 -10.17
N TYR A 70 -19.34 -5.97 -10.76
CA TYR A 70 -20.27 -6.91 -10.14
C TYR A 70 -19.77 -7.38 -8.77
N LEU A 71 -18.50 -7.81 -8.66
CA LEU A 71 -17.93 -8.25 -7.40
C LEU A 71 -17.87 -7.12 -6.36
N LEU A 72 -17.55 -5.90 -6.78
CA LEU A 72 -17.52 -4.72 -5.92
C LEU A 72 -18.90 -4.37 -5.35
N HIS A 73 -19.96 -4.43 -6.16
CA HIS A 73 -21.31 -4.03 -5.75
C HIS A 73 -22.09 -5.10 -5.00
N ARG A 74 -21.66 -6.36 -5.09
CA ARG A 74 -22.38 -7.49 -4.55
C ARG A 74 -22.21 -7.68 -3.03
N GLY A 75 -21.15 -7.12 -2.44
CA GLY A 75 -20.85 -7.27 -1.02
C GLY A 75 -20.55 -8.73 -0.60
N ASN A 76 -20.48 -8.99 0.71
CA ASN A 76 -19.99 -10.26 1.30
C ASN A 76 -20.93 -11.48 1.18
N LYS A 77 -22.05 -11.42 0.46
CA LYS A 77 -22.91 -12.60 0.29
C LYS A 77 -22.23 -13.56 -0.68
N THR A 78 -21.48 -14.54 -0.19
CA THR A 78 -21.06 -15.70 -0.99
C THR A 78 -22.29 -16.58 -1.23
N ASN A 79 -22.40 -17.23 -2.40
CA ASN A 79 -23.36 -18.30 -2.75
C ASN A 79 -24.39 -17.98 -3.85
N SER A 80 -24.03 -17.23 -4.90
CA SER A 80 -24.83 -17.24 -6.14
C SER A 80 -24.07 -17.91 -7.28
N VAL A 81 -24.80 -18.61 -8.16
CA VAL A 81 -24.27 -19.22 -9.39
C VAL A 81 -23.52 -18.18 -10.23
N CYS A 82 -24.03 -16.94 -10.27
CA CYS A 82 -23.39 -15.81 -10.94
C CYS A 82 -21.98 -15.53 -10.41
N ASP A 83 -21.67 -15.77 -9.13
CA ASP A 83 -20.32 -15.51 -8.60
C ASP A 83 -19.34 -16.56 -9.04
N HIS A 84 -19.81 -17.80 -9.06
CA HIS A 84 -18.98 -18.89 -9.51
C HIS A 84 -18.61 -18.66 -10.98
N ILE A 85 -19.57 -18.23 -11.79
CA ILE A 85 -19.34 -17.85 -13.19
C ILE A 85 -18.39 -16.66 -13.30
N VAL A 86 -18.63 -15.58 -12.56
CA VAL A 86 -17.82 -14.35 -12.62
C VAL A 86 -16.39 -14.60 -12.14
N ARG A 87 -16.21 -15.29 -11.01
CA ARG A 87 -14.87 -15.64 -10.49
C ARG A 87 -14.15 -16.58 -11.45
N LYS A 88 -14.82 -17.61 -11.97
CA LYS A 88 -14.22 -18.53 -12.95
C LYS A 88 -13.84 -17.81 -14.25
N TYR A 89 -14.67 -16.90 -14.72
CA TYR A 89 -14.37 -16.04 -15.88
C TYR A 89 -13.12 -15.19 -15.63
N LEU A 90 -13.03 -14.54 -14.49
CA LEU A 90 -11.89 -13.67 -14.16
C LEU A 90 -10.60 -14.49 -13.92
N SER A 91 -10.68 -15.63 -13.23
CA SER A 91 -9.56 -16.57 -13.06
C SER A 91 -9.06 -17.09 -14.42
N SER A 92 -9.95 -17.37 -15.37
CA SER A 92 -9.58 -17.79 -16.73
C SER A 92 -8.83 -16.71 -17.53
N ARG A 93 -8.88 -15.45 -17.08
CA ARG A 93 -8.15 -14.30 -17.64
C ARG A 93 -6.85 -14.00 -16.88
N GLY A 94 -6.43 -14.88 -15.95
CA GLY A 94 -5.26 -14.66 -15.10
C GLY A 94 -5.49 -13.64 -13.99
N LEU A 95 -6.73 -13.22 -13.76
CA LEU A 95 -7.09 -12.36 -12.63
C LEU A 95 -7.54 -13.27 -11.49
N GLU A 96 -6.59 -13.68 -10.64
CA GLU A 96 -6.89 -14.40 -9.41
C GLU A 96 -7.63 -13.48 -8.43
N ILE A 97 -8.96 -13.51 -8.45
CA ILE A 97 -9.76 -12.64 -7.59
C ILE A 97 -10.06 -13.33 -6.28
N ASN A 98 -9.06 -13.28 -5.41
CA ASN A 98 -9.27 -13.27 -3.97
C ASN A 98 -9.57 -11.83 -3.51
N SER A 99 -10.06 -11.67 -2.27
CA SER A 99 -10.35 -10.36 -1.69
C SER A 99 -9.12 -9.44 -1.68
N PHE A 100 -7.92 -10.03 -1.68
CA PHE A 100 -6.63 -9.34 -1.72
C PHE A 100 -6.34 -8.69 -3.09
N SER A 101 -6.65 -9.35 -4.21
CA SER A 101 -6.43 -8.80 -5.55
C SER A 101 -7.33 -7.60 -5.87
N LEU A 102 -8.63 -7.67 -5.52
CA LEU A 102 -9.53 -6.52 -5.67
C LEU A 102 -9.08 -5.31 -4.85
N PHE A 103 -8.61 -5.58 -3.64
CA PHE A 103 -8.07 -4.55 -2.76
C PHE A 103 -6.81 -3.90 -3.36
N ALA A 104 -5.88 -4.68 -3.92
CA ALA A 104 -4.68 -4.17 -4.58
C ALA A 104 -5.02 -3.26 -5.77
N ILE A 105 -5.99 -3.65 -6.61
CA ILE A 105 -6.46 -2.84 -7.75
C ILE A 105 -7.06 -1.51 -7.28
N LEU A 106 -7.92 -1.55 -6.25
CA LEU A 106 -8.52 -0.34 -5.69
C LEU A 106 -7.46 0.59 -5.08
N ALA A 107 -6.47 0.03 -4.38
CA ALA A 107 -5.40 0.78 -3.75
C ALA A 107 -4.55 1.48 -4.81
N LEU A 108 -4.20 0.78 -5.89
CA LEU A 108 -3.49 1.35 -7.03
C LEU A 108 -4.28 2.50 -7.68
N GLY A 109 -5.58 2.29 -7.90
CA GLY A 109 -6.48 3.34 -8.42
C GLY A 109 -6.54 4.56 -7.50
N LEU A 110 -6.52 4.36 -6.18
CA LEU A 110 -6.53 5.43 -5.17
C LEU A 110 -5.20 6.20 -5.18
N THR A 111 -4.06 5.50 -5.21
CA THR A 111 -2.73 6.10 -5.34
C THR A 111 -2.68 6.97 -6.60
N HIS A 112 -3.07 6.45 -7.76
CA HIS A 112 -3.08 7.23 -9.01
C HIS A 112 -4.03 8.45 -8.98
N LEU A 113 -5.11 8.38 -8.21
CA LEU A 113 -6.03 9.50 -8.04
C LEU A 113 -5.42 10.63 -7.18
N PHE A 114 -4.54 10.28 -6.24
CA PHE A 114 -3.96 11.22 -5.29
C PHE A 114 -2.59 11.76 -5.69
N THR A 115 -1.77 10.97 -6.40
CA THR A 115 -0.43 11.41 -6.85
C THR A 115 -0.43 12.30 -8.08
N ARG A 116 -1.51 12.27 -8.89
CA ARG A 116 -1.58 13.05 -10.13
C ARG A 116 -2.12 14.46 -9.87
N GLU A 117 -1.22 15.35 -9.47
CA GLU A 117 -1.49 16.78 -9.48
C GLU A 117 -1.27 17.34 -10.90
N ASN A 118 -2.32 17.91 -11.49
CA ASN A 118 -2.29 18.88 -12.61
C ASN A 118 -2.29 18.49 -14.09
N GLU A 119 -2.25 17.24 -14.54
CA GLU A 119 -2.40 16.96 -15.99
C GLU A 119 -3.75 16.33 -16.34
N THR A 120 -4.68 17.17 -16.82
CA THR A 120 -5.93 16.79 -17.51
C THR A 120 -6.99 16.03 -16.70
N ASN A 121 -7.19 16.37 -15.43
CA ASN A 121 -8.24 15.72 -14.64
C ASN A 121 -9.64 16.15 -15.13
N SER A 122 -10.42 15.19 -15.61
CA SER A 122 -11.82 15.41 -16.00
C SER A 122 -12.66 15.95 -14.83
N PHE A 123 -13.78 16.62 -15.11
CA PHE A 123 -14.70 17.09 -14.07
C PHE A 123 -15.15 15.94 -13.14
N CYS A 124 -15.47 14.77 -13.72
CA CYS A 124 -15.84 13.57 -12.97
C CYS A 124 -14.72 13.12 -12.01
N GLU A 125 -13.47 13.14 -12.47
CA GLU A 125 -12.32 12.77 -11.65
C GLU A 125 -12.13 13.72 -10.47
N ARG A 126 -12.31 15.03 -10.67
CA ARG A 126 -12.26 16.01 -9.58
C ARG A 126 -13.34 15.74 -8.53
N LEU A 127 -14.56 15.42 -8.96
CA LEU A 127 -15.66 15.06 -8.05
C LEU A 127 -15.34 13.80 -7.25
N VAL A 128 -14.84 12.75 -7.92
CA VAL A 128 -14.47 11.50 -7.25
C VAL A 128 -13.32 11.72 -6.26
N ARG A 129 -12.30 12.51 -6.64
CA ARG A 129 -11.19 12.89 -5.74
C ARG A 129 -11.70 13.62 -4.51
N MET A 130 -12.51 14.68 -4.68
CA MET A 130 -13.07 15.44 -3.56
C MET A 130 -13.89 14.56 -2.62
N TYR A 131 -14.74 13.68 -3.18
CA TYR A 131 -15.54 12.76 -2.39
C TYR A 131 -14.64 11.78 -1.59
N LEU A 132 -13.69 11.12 -2.25
CA LEU A 132 -12.84 10.12 -1.62
C LEU A 132 -11.88 10.71 -0.60
N VAL A 133 -11.27 11.87 -0.88
CA VAL A 133 -10.44 12.58 0.12
C VAL A 133 -11.23 12.83 1.40
N LYS A 134 -12.45 13.37 1.27
CA LYS A 134 -13.32 13.62 2.44
C LYS A 134 -13.66 12.32 3.18
N ARG A 135 -14.04 11.26 2.47
CA ARG A 135 -14.42 9.98 3.08
C ARG A 135 -13.24 9.26 3.73
N CYS A 136 -12.07 9.28 3.11
CA CYS A 136 -10.83 8.74 3.66
C CYS A 136 -10.45 9.49 4.94
N TYR A 137 -10.49 10.83 4.91
CA TYR A 137 -10.21 11.64 6.09
C TYR A 137 -11.17 11.32 7.24
N GLU A 138 -12.49 11.25 6.98
CA GLU A 138 -13.48 10.86 8.00
C GLU A 138 -13.21 9.44 8.56
N ALA A 139 -12.80 8.51 7.70
CA ALA A 139 -12.50 7.13 8.10
C ALA A 139 -11.20 7.04 8.93
N ILE A 140 -10.15 7.76 8.55
CA ILE A 140 -8.89 7.86 9.29
C ILE A 140 -9.15 8.48 10.66
N GLN A 141 -9.80 9.64 10.72
CA GLN A 141 -10.15 10.30 11.98
C GLN A 141 -10.95 9.38 12.91
N LYS A 142 -11.95 8.68 12.37
CA LYS A 142 -12.71 7.70 13.14
C LYS A 142 -11.84 6.55 13.62
N GLY A 143 -11.03 5.95 12.74
CA GLY A 143 -10.15 4.84 13.11
C GLY A 143 -9.15 5.23 14.20
N LEU A 144 -8.49 6.40 14.05
CA LEU A 144 -7.59 6.97 15.04
C LEU A 144 -8.30 7.24 16.38
N SER A 145 -9.54 7.75 16.36
CA SER A 145 -10.30 7.97 17.61
C SER A 145 -10.66 6.68 18.35
N VAL A 146 -10.80 5.56 17.63
CA VAL A 146 -11.23 4.27 18.22
C VAL A 146 -10.03 3.39 18.60
N ARG A 147 -8.98 3.36 17.79
CA ARG A 147 -7.82 2.45 17.95
C ARG A 147 -6.51 3.17 18.26
N GLY A 148 -6.50 4.50 18.20
CA GLY A 148 -5.28 5.28 18.32
C GLY A 148 -4.35 5.10 17.12
N VAL A 149 -3.16 5.67 17.25
CA VAL A 149 -2.08 5.56 16.25
C VAL A 149 -1.36 4.20 16.31
N GLY A 150 -1.54 3.41 17.38
CA GLY A 150 -0.91 2.09 17.51
C GLY A 150 -1.28 1.13 16.38
N GLU A 151 -2.56 1.08 15.98
CA GLU A 151 -3.00 0.23 14.86
C GLU A 151 -2.34 0.64 13.53
N VAL A 152 -2.11 1.94 13.32
CA VAL A 152 -1.38 2.45 12.15
C VAL A 152 0.05 1.93 12.16
N PHE A 153 0.71 2.04 13.32
CA PHE A 153 2.09 1.60 13.51
C PHE A 153 2.23 0.10 13.28
N ASP A 154 1.40 -0.72 13.92
CA ASP A 154 1.47 -2.19 13.85
C ASP A 154 1.28 -2.70 12.42
N LEU A 155 0.30 -2.13 11.68
CA LEU A 155 0.08 -2.47 10.27
C LEU A 155 1.26 -2.06 9.40
N ALA A 156 1.82 -0.87 9.64
CA ALA A 156 2.97 -0.39 8.90
C ALA A 156 4.21 -1.24 9.18
N GLN A 157 4.43 -1.61 10.44
CA GLN A 157 5.53 -2.48 10.86
C GLN A 157 5.49 -3.81 10.13
N GLY A 158 4.32 -4.47 10.10
CA GLY A 158 4.16 -5.72 9.35
C GLY A 158 4.45 -5.59 7.85
N GLU A 159 4.06 -4.49 7.20
CA GLU A 159 4.41 -4.25 5.80
C GLU A 159 5.90 -3.95 5.59
N GLY A 160 6.55 -3.32 6.57
CA GLY A 160 8.01 -3.13 6.59
C GLY A 160 8.77 -4.46 6.70
N GLU A 161 8.30 -5.39 7.54
CA GLU A 161 8.86 -6.74 7.61
C GLU A 161 8.69 -7.47 6.28
N ASN A 162 7.49 -7.40 5.69
CA ASN A 162 7.19 -8.00 4.39
C ASN A 162 8.09 -7.45 3.27
N LEU A 163 8.47 -6.17 3.31
CA LEU A 163 9.42 -5.59 2.36
C LEU A 163 10.77 -6.33 2.40
N ILE A 164 11.29 -6.57 3.59
CA ILE A 164 12.57 -7.28 3.75
C ILE A 164 12.43 -8.71 3.27
N ASP A 165 11.36 -9.41 3.63
CA ASP A 165 11.13 -10.78 3.18
C ASP A 165 11.06 -10.88 1.65
N ARG A 166 10.39 -9.92 0.98
CA ARG A 166 10.31 -9.84 -0.49
C ARG A 166 11.65 -9.51 -1.16
N THR A 167 12.55 -8.83 -0.45
CA THR A 167 13.85 -8.40 -1.00
C THR A 167 15.02 -9.27 -0.52
N LEU A 168 14.75 -10.25 0.35
CA LEU A 168 15.74 -11.04 1.07
C LEU A 168 16.75 -11.71 0.13
N GLU A 169 16.25 -12.38 -0.92
CA GLU A 169 17.10 -13.06 -1.91
C GLU A 169 18.13 -12.12 -2.53
N ARG A 170 17.76 -10.85 -2.77
CA ARG A 170 18.63 -9.85 -3.37
C ARG A 170 19.64 -9.30 -2.37
N ILE A 171 19.20 -8.97 -1.16
CA ILE A 171 20.07 -8.35 -0.15
C ILE A 171 21.02 -9.36 0.51
N SER A 172 20.68 -10.66 0.49
CA SER A 172 21.54 -11.71 1.05
C SER A 172 22.61 -12.23 0.08
N LYS A 173 22.67 -11.73 -1.17
CA LYS A 173 23.60 -12.23 -2.19
C LYS A 173 25.07 -12.04 -1.82
N THR A 174 25.39 -10.92 -1.17
CA THR A 174 26.76 -10.62 -0.74
C THR A 174 26.75 -9.96 0.63
N PRO A 175 27.84 -10.10 1.42
CA PRO A 175 27.99 -9.34 2.66
C PRO A 175 27.85 -7.83 2.44
N MET A 176 28.28 -7.33 1.28
CA MET A 176 28.17 -5.91 0.93
C MET A 176 26.72 -5.47 0.72
N ALA A 177 25.94 -6.25 -0.01
CA ALA A 177 24.51 -6.02 -0.21
C ALA A 177 23.76 -6.01 1.13
N TRP A 178 24.10 -6.94 2.03
CA TRP A 178 23.51 -7.01 3.36
C TRP A 178 23.79 -5.77 4.20
N GLN A 179 25.07 -5.37 4.31
CA GLN A 179 25.44 -4.16 5.05
C GLN A 179 24.85 -2.89 4.43
N THR A 180 24.78 -2.84 3.10
CA THR A 180 24.14 -1.73 2.38
C THR A 180 22.66 -1.63 2.71
N ALA A 181 21.93 -2.75 2.73
CA ALA A 181 20.51 -2.77 3.09
C ALA A 181 20.30 -2.22 4.50
N LYS A 182 21.11 -2.67 5.48
CA LYS A 182 21.05 -2.15 6.85
C LYS A 182 21.30 -0.66 6.93
N ILE A 183 22.31 -0.15 6.24
CA ILE A 183 22.62 1.29 6.21
C ILE A 183 21.46 2.07 5.59
N ALA A 184 20.98 1.65 4.41
CA ALA A 184 19.92 2.36 3.69
C ALA A 184 18.60 2.38 4.48
N VAL A 185 18.19 1.25 5.05
CA VAL A 185 16.99 1.15 5.90
C VAL A 185 17.14 1.97 7.18
N ALA A 186 18.30 1.94 7.83
CA ALA A 186 18.55 2.78 9.00
C ALA A 186 18.50 4.28 8.67
N CYS A 187 19.04 4.70 7.53
CA CYS A 187 18.92 6.09 7.08
C CYS A 187 17.47 6.49 6.84
N ARG A 188 16.65 5.63 6.20
CA ARG A 188 15.22 5.89 5.98
C ARG A 188 14.43 5.92 7.29
N PHE A 189 14.76 5.07 8.25
CA PHE A 189 14.20 5.12 9.60
C PHE A 189 14.50 6.46 10.29
N ILE A 190 15.76 6.93 10.25
CA ILE A 190 16.15 8.21 10.83
C ILE A 190 15.41 9.36 10.15
N GLU A 191 15.30 9.34 8.81
CA GLU A 191 14.54 10.34 8.06
C GLU A 191 13.06 10.37 8.47
N ALA A 192 12.42 9.21 8.58
CA ALA A 192 11.03 9.11 9.02
C ALA A 192 10.85 9.58 10.47
N PHE A 193 11.83 9.32 11.35
CA PHE A 193 11.80 9.80 12.74
C PHE A 193 11.96 11.32 12.83
N GLN A 194 12.81 11.91 12.00
CA GLN A 194 13.12 13.34 12.00
C GLN A 194 12.09 14.19 11.25
N GLN A 195 11.33 13.60 10.34
CA GLN A 195 10.18 14.26 9.71
C GLN A 195 9.04 14.38 10.73
N GLU A 196 9.11 15.39 11.60
CA GLU A 196 7.98 15.78 12.43
C GLU A 196 6.90 16.41 11.51
N ASN A 197 6.06 15.55 10.93
CA ASN A 197 4.97 15.96 10.04
C ASN A 197 3.72 16.32 10.87
N THR A 198 2.95 17.31 10.41
CA THR A 198 1.66 17.66 11.01
C THR A 198 0.60 16.58 10.84
N ASP A 199 0.79 15.66 9.89
CA ASP A 199 -0.06 14.50 9.70
C ASP A 199 0.41 13.31 10.57
N ALA A 200 -0.24 13.13 11.71
CA ALA A 200 0.04 12.04 12.65
C ALA A 200 -0.17 10.64 12.02
N PHE A 201 -1.02 10.51 11.00
CA PHE A 201 -1.28 9.24 10.33
C PHE A 201 -0.10 8.86 9.44
N GLU A 202 0.32 9.75 8.54
CA GLU A 202 1.46 9.50 7.63
C GLU A 202 2.78 9.36 8.38
N TYR A 203 2.99 10.19 9.40
CA TYR A 203 4.17 10.11 10.27
C TYR A 203 4.26 8.73 10.94
N THR A 204 3.19 8.31 11.63
CA THR A 204 3.18 7.04 12.35
C THR A 204 3.36 5.86 11.39
N ALA A 205 2.70 5.92 10.22
CA ALA A 205 2.79 4.88 9.22
C ALA A 205 4.22 4.79 8.63
N SER A 206 4.86 5.91 8.30
CA SER A 206 6.25 5.91 7.82
C SER A 206 7.21 5.34 8.87
N LEU A 207 7.06 5.78 10.12
CA LEU A 207 7.90 5.35 11.22
C LEU A 207 7.75 3.84 11.48
N GLY A 208 6.52 3.35 11.55
CA GLY A 208 6.23 1.91 11.72
C GLY A 208 6.82 1.08 10.58
N TYR A 209 6.64 1.53 9.32
CA TYR A 209 7.16 0.85 8.13
C TYR A 209 8.68 0.65 8.20
N TRP A 210 9.44 1.72 8.43
CA TRP A 210 10.90 1.62 8.49
C TRP A 210 11.40 0.95 9.77
N THR A 211 10.64 1.01 10.86
CA THR A 211 10.95 0.25 12.09
C THR A 211 10.84 -1.25 11.83
N GLY A 212 9.73 -1.72 11.21
CA GLY A 212 9.54 -3.13 10.89
C GLY A 212 10.60 -3.66 9.93
N ALA A 213 10.96 -2.86 8.91
CA ALA A 213 12.06 -3.21 8.02
C ALA A 213 13.41 -3.35 8.76
N LEU A 214 13.73 -2.42 9.66
CA LEU A 214 14.97 -2.46 10.42
C LEU A 214 15.02 -3.64 11.41
N ASP A 215 13.93 -3.89 12.12
CA ASP A 215 13.82 -5.00 13.07
C ASP A 215 13.90 -6.35 12.36
N ARG A 216 13.29 -6.47 11.17
CA ARG A 216 13.39 -7.69 10.38
C ARG A 216 14.81 -7.99 9.93
N LEU A 217 15.56 -6.96 9.50
CA LEU A 217 16.98 -7.12 9.17
C LEU A 217 17.79 -7.60 10.37
N ARG A 218 17.53 -7.06 11.58
CA ARG A 218 18.21 -7.49 12.82
C ARG A 218 17.87 -8.92 13.20
N GLN A 219 16.61 -9.33 13.07
CA GLN A 219 16.18 -10.71 13.36
C GLN A 219 16.86 -11.75 12.45
N LEU A 220 17.11 -11.37 11.19
CA LEU A 220 17.75 -12.22 10.19
C LEU A 220 19.28 -12.22 10.28
N GLU A 221 19.87 -11.34 11.10
CA GLU A 221 21.29 -11.30 11.35
C GLU A 221 21.69 -12.53 12.19
N LYS A 222 22.51 -13.42 11.61
CA LYS A 222 23.08 -14.55 12.35
C LYS A 222 24.05 -14.01 13.40
N PRO A 223 24.12 -14.61 14.61
CA PRO A 223 25.19 -14.30 15.55
C PRO A 223 26.54 -14.53 14.87
N GLU A 224 27.48 -13.61 15.05
CA GLU A 224 28.86 -13.78 14.59
C GLU A 224 29.43 -15.07 15.22
N PRO A 225 30.09 -15.95 14.46
CA PRO A 225 30.83 -17.06 15.06
C PRO A 225 32.02 -16.49 15.84
N ASP A 226 32.07 -16.83 17.12
CA ASP A 226 33.19 -16.55 18.05
C ASP A 226 34.55 -17.06 17.53
#